data_AF-A0AAU4Q656-F1
#
_entry.id   AF-A0AAU4Q656-F1
#
_cell.length_a   1.000
_cell.length_b   1.000
_cell.length_c   1.000
_cell.angle_alpha   90.00
_cell.angle_beta   90.00
_cell.angle_gamma   90.00
#
_symmetry.space_group_name_H-M   'P 1'
#
loop_
_entity.id
_entity.type
_entity.pdbx_description
1 polymer ?
#
loop_
_entity_poly.entity_id
_entity_poly.type
_entity_poly.pdbx_seq_one_letter_code
_entity_poly.pdbx_strand_id
1 'polypeptide(L)'
;MLPSRKDPPPSPDLVVAAVDPASVWPAHRVTSPLEPVPAPTLLVVEEPFAELAGVLWFGAHGIVLDAASDDELSDAARLVAQRCTVIAESVLDDERLGASRPALAWAVDQDAATALDALSEREREVLALIGTGRNNAEIAARLWVSSNTVRSHVQRLMRKLGMRNRLCLVVLAQELGLVDPHDTVLSDE
;
A
#
# COMPACT_ATOMS: atom_id res chain seq x y z
N MET A 1 39.20 2.65 -27.49
CA MET A 1 37.94 3.42 -27.58
C MET A 1 36.91 2.67 -26.75
N LEU A 2 36.73 3.03 -25.47
CA LEU A 2 35.76 2.38 -24.59
C LEU A 2 34.36 2.89 -24.96
N PRO A 3 33.33 2.03 -25.07
CA PRO A 3 31.98 2.49 -25.34
C PRO A 3 31.50 3.37 -24.18
N SER A 4 30.99 4.54 -24.53
CA SER A 4 30.40 5.50 -23.60
C SER A 4 29.32 4.80 -22.78
N ARG A 5 29.48 4.80 -21.44
CA ARG A 5 28.40 4.42 -20.51
C ARG A 5 27.24 5.36 -20.80
N LYS A 6 26.20 4.84 -21.45
CA LYS A 6 24.92 5.53 -21.61
C LYS A 6 24.38 5.76 -20.20
N ASP A 7 24.05 7.00 -19.85
CA ASP A 7 23.43 7.30 -18.57
C ASP A 7 22.19 6.39 -18.38
N PRO A 8 21.97 5.86 -17.17
CA PRO A 8 20.77 5.09 -16.90
C PRO A 8 19.54 5.97 -17.21
N PRO A 9 18.45 5.39 -17.75
CA PRO A 9 17.21 6.14 -17.93
C PRO A 9 16.77 6.77 -16.61
N PRO A 10 16.11 7.94 -16.62
CA PRO A 10 15.56 8.53 -15.41
C PRO A 10 14.66 7.51 -14.70
N SER A 11 14.76 7.45 -13.38
CA SER A 11 13.87 6.62 -12.56
C SER A 11 12.41 7.04 -12.79
N PRO A 12 11.48 6.10 -13.01
CA PRO A 12 10.08 6.43 -13.27
C PRO A 12 9.44 7.12 -12.05
N ASP A 13 8.46 7.97 -12.28
CA ASP A 13 7.67 8.62 -11.22
C ASP A 13 6.58 7.70 -10.64
N LEU A 14 6.21 6.64 -11.37
CA LEU A 14 5.27 5.60 -11.01
C LEU A 14 5.66 4.31 -11.73
N VAL A 15 5.57 3.17 -11.05
CA VAL A 15 5.64 1.85 -11.67
C VAL A 15 4.26 1.22 -11.66
N VAL A 16 3.75 0.86 -12.84
CA VAL A 16 2.55 0.02 -12.97
C VAL A 16 3.02 -1.39 -13.36
N ALA A 17 2.63 -2.40 -12.59
CA ALA A 17 2.99 -3.78 -12.86
C ALA A 17 1.77 -4.69 -12.78
N ALA A 18 1.56 -5.53 -13.80
CA ALA A 18 0.58 -6.59 -13.76
C ALA A 18 1.14 -7.78 -12.98
N VAL A 19 0.34 -8.36 -12.08
CA VAL A 19 0.65 -9.59 -11.36
C VAL A 19 -0.09 -10.73 -12.05
N ASP A 20 0.56 -11.34 -13.03
CA ASP A 20 0.05 -12.55 -13.69
C ASP A 20 0.56 -13.80 -12.92
N PRO A 21 -0.31 -14.69 -12.43
CA PRO A 21 0.11 -15.92 -11.75
C PRO A 21 0.78 -16.95 -12.68
N ALA A 22 0.66 -16.79 -14.01
CA ALA A 22 1.05 -17.77 -15.03
C ALA A 22 2.04 -17.28 -16.11
N SER A 23 2.27 -15.98 -16.33
CA SER A 23 3.04 -15.52 -17.50
C SER A 23 4.32 -14.72 -17.22
N VAL A 24 5.36 -15.16 -17.93
CA VAL A 24 6.64 -14.50 -18.17
C VAL A 24 6.47 -13.61 -19.42
N TRP A 25 6.14 -12.31 -19.27
CA TRP A 25 6.17 -11.34 -20.38
C TRP A 25 7.28 -10.28 -20.23
N PRO A 26 7.96 -9.89 -21.33
CA PRO A 26 8.99 -8.86 -21.31
C PRO A 26 8.42 -7.44 -21.54
N ALA A 27 8.05 -6.78 -20.45
CA ALA A 27 8.18 -5.32 -20.28
C ALA A 27 8.20 -5.05 -18.77
N HIS A 28 9.42 -4.98 -18.22
CA HIS A 28 9.75 -4.85 -16.79
C HIS A 28 9.47 -6.12 -15.95
N ARG A 29 10.45 -7.04 -15.94
CA ARG A 29 10.54 -8.17 -14.99
C ARG A 29 10.25 -7.72 -13.55
N VAL A 30 9.25 -8.32 -12.92
CA VAL A 30 9.23 -8.58 -11.47
C VAL A 30 9.39 -10.11 -11.28
N THR A 31 10.63 -10.62 -11.34
CA THR A 31 10.91 -12.07 -11.23
C THR A 31 11.91 -12.41 -10.13
N SER A 32 11.93 -11.63 -9.06
CA SER A 32 12.76 -11.85 -7.86
C SER A 32 12.23 -10.97 -6.74
N PRO A 33 12.61 -11.17 -5.46
CA PRO A 33 12.27 -10.22 -4.40
C PRO A 33 12.65 -8.83 -4.91
N LEU A 34 11.65 -7.97 -5.11
CA LEU A 34 11.88 -6.65 -5.67
C LEU A 34 12.92 -5.96 -4.78
N GLU A 35 14.06 -5.60 -5.35
CA GLU A 35 14.84 -4.53 -4.75
C GLU A 35 13.89 -3.34 -4.58
N PRO A 36 13.91 -2.66 -3.42
CA PRO A 36 12.98 -1.57 -3.14
C PRO A 36 13.04 -0.55 -4.28
N VAL A 37 11.95 -0.46 -5.05
CA VAL A 37 11.84 0.47 -6.16
C VAL A 37 11.70 1.88 -5.54
N PRO A 38 12.50 2.87 -5.97
CA PRO A 38 12.43 4.21 -5.38
C PRO A 38 11.12 4.96 -5.69
N ALA A 39 10.39 4.50 -6.71
CA ALA A 39 9.11 5.03 -7.16
C ALA A 39 7.93 4.34 -6.46
N PRO A 40 6.79 5.03 -6.29
CA PRO A 40 5.55 4.38 -5.86
C PRO A 40 5.10 3.35 -6.92
N THR A 41 4.50 2.25 -6.47
CA THR A 41 4.12 1.12 -7.33
C THR A 41 2.61 0.85 -7.25
N LEU A 42 1.94 0.82 -8.41
CA LEU A 42 0.56 0.37 -8.58
C LEU A 42 0.57 -1.02 -9.20
N LEU A 43 -0.14 -1.96 -8.58
CA LEU A 43 -0.28 -3.32 -9.07
C LEU A 43 -1.64 -3.51 -9.70
N VAL A 44 -1.67 -4.13 -10.88
CA VAL A 44 -2.88 -4.58 -11.56
C VAL A 44 -2.98 -6.09 -11.35
N VAL A 45 -4.09 -6.57 -10.82
CA VAL A 45 -4.23 -7.97 -10.38
C VAL A 45 -5.48 -8.59 -10.98
N GLU A 46 -5.35 -9.82 -11.46
CA GLU A 46 -6.47 -10.60 -12.02
C GLU A 46 -7.19 -11.38 -10.90
N GLU A 47 -8.51 -11.52 -11.01
CA GLU A 47 -9.29 -12.40 -10.17
C GLU A 47 -9.39 -13.82 -10.77
N PRO A 48 -9.29 -14.90 -9.96
CA PRO A 48 -9.19 -14.90 -8.50
C PRO A 48 -7.76 -14.68 -7.99
N PHE A 49 -7.64 -13.88 -6.93
CA PHE A 49 -6.35 -13.54 -6.33
C PHE A 49 -5.76 -14.76 -5.57
N ALA A 50 -4.67 -15.33 -6.09
CA ALA A 50 -4.06 -16.52 -5.49
C ALA A 50 -3.14 -16.22 -4.27
N GLU A 51 -2.45 -15.07 -4.23
CA GLU A 51 -1.40 -14.82 -3.22
C GLU A 51 -1.30 -13.35 -2.73
N LEU A 52 -2.36 -12.84 -2.10
CA LEU A 52 -2.47 -11.42 -1.70
C LEU A 52 -1.39 -11.00 -0.70
N ALA A 53 -1.03 -11.92 0.20
CA ALA A 53 0.12 -11.75 1.07
C ALA A 53 1.38 -11.37 0.28
N GLY A 54 1.75 -12.15 -0.74
CA GLY A 54 2.94 -11.93 -1.56
C GLY A 54 2.97 -10.52 -2.15
N VAL A 55 1.85 -10.09 -2.70
CA VAL A 55 1.68 -8.76 -3.29
C VAL A 55 1.81 -7.63 -2.28
N LEU A 56 1.15 -7.74 -1.13
CA LEU A 56 1.28 -6.77 -0.04
C LEU A 56 2.71 -6.67 0.48
N TRP A 57 3.48 -7.75 0.42
CA TRP A 57 4.89 -7.74 0.83
C TRP A 57 5.83 -6.98 -0.10
N PHE A 58 5.47 -6.78 -1.37
CA PHE A 58 6.37 -6.18 -2.36
C PHE A 58 6.49 -4.65 -2.27
N GLY A 59 5.86 -4.00 -1.27
CA GLY A 59 5.97 -2.55 -1.10
C GLY A 59 5.11 -1.75 -2.09
N ALA A 60 4.08 -2.38 -2.63
CA ALA A 60 3.08 -1.71 -3.43
C ALA A 60 2.45 -0.55 -2.65
N HIS A 61 2.13 0.51 -3.39
CA HIS A 61 1.41 1.66 -2.90
C HIS A 61 -0.04 1.65 -3.40
N GLY A 62 -0.35 0.90 -4.46
CA GLY A 62 -1.73 0.64 -4.85
C GLY A 62 -1.96 -0.75 -5.44
N ILE A 63 -3.20 -1.22 -5.35
CA ILE A 63 -3.72 -2.44 -6.00
C ILE A 63 -5.05 -2.10 -6.67
N VAL A 64 -5.18 -2.43 -7.95
CA VAL A 64 -6.42 -2.35 -8.74
C VAL A 64 -6.65 -3.66 -9.49
N LEU A 65 -7.90 -3.97 -9.81
CA LEU A 65 -8.25 -5.15 -10.60
C LEU A 65 -7.88 -4.94 -12.08
N ASP A 66 -7.61 -6.02 -12.79
CA ASP A 66 -7.44 -6.02 -14.26
C ASP A 66 -8.73 -5.64 -15.01
N ALA A 67 -9.89 -5.84 -14.37
CA ALA A 67 -11.19 -5.41 -14.83
C ALA A 67 -11.46 -3.90 -14.63
N ALA A 68 -10.56 -3.16 -13.97
CA ALA A 68 -10.68 -1.72 -13.79
C ALA A 68 -10.72 -1.01 -15.15
N SER A 69 -11.62 -0.03 -15.29
CA SER A 69 -11.70 0.85 -16.43
C SER A 69 -10.43 1.71 -16.59
N ASP A 70 -10.22 2.26 -17.78
CA ASP A 70 -9.10 3.17 -18.06
C ASP A 70 -9.11 4.40 -17.13
N ASP A 71 -10.30 4.87 -16.74
CA ASP A 71 -10.48 6.01 -15.85
C ASP A 71 -10.10 5.64 -14.40
N GLU A 72 -10.59 4.51 -13.88
CA GLU A 72 -10.21 3.99 -12.55
C GLU A 72 -8.71 3.73 -12.45
N LEU A 73 -8.12 3.10 -13.47
CA LEU A 73 -6.67 2.86 -13.54
C LEU A 73 -5.89 4.19 -13.57
N SER A 74 -6.36 5.17 -14.33
CA SER A 74 -5.75 6.49 -14.42
C SER A 74 -5.82 7.25 -13.10
N ASP A 75 -6.94 7.20 -12.41
CA ASP A 75 -7.15 7.84 -11.12
C ASP A 75 -6.31 7.16 -10.03
N ALA A 76 -6.31 5.83 -9.98
CA ALA A 76 -5.43 5.06 -9.11
C ALA A 76 -3.95 5.41 -9.35
N ALA A 77 -3.51 5.48 -10.61
CA ALA A 77 -2.16 5.87 -10.98
C ALA A 77 -1.80 7.28 -10.47
N ARG A 78 -2.69 8.25 -10.64
CA ARG A 78 -2.51 9.63 -10.14
C ARG A 78 -2.40 9.68 -8.62
N LEU A 79 -3.23 8.92 -7.91
CA LEU A 79 -3.23 8.86 -6.45
C LEU A 79 -1.95 8.20 -5.94
N VAL A 80 -1.54 7.09 -6.54
CA VAL A 80 -0.29 6.39 -6.16
C VAL A 80 0.93 7.25 -6.47
N ALA A 81 0.95 7.98 -7.58
CA ALA A 81 2.00 8.96 -7.89
C ALA A 81 2.11 10.06 -6.81
N GLN A 82 0.99 10.43 -6.18
CA GLN A 82 0.93 11.35 -5.03
C GLN A 82 1.26 10.69 -3.68
N ARG A 83 1.66 9.40 -3.69
CA ARG A 83 1.91 8.57 -2.50
C ARG A 83 0.67 8.36 -1.63
N CYS A 84 -0.51 8.52 -2.20
CA CYS A 84 -1.72 7.97 -1.62
C CYS A 84 -1.68 6.44 -1.78
N THR A 85 -2.46 5.77 -0.94
CA THR A 85 -2.63 4.33 -0.99
C THR A 85 -3.99 3.99 -1.55
N VAL A 86 -4.00 3.07 -2.52
CA VAL A 86 -5.18 2.69 -3.31
C VAL A 86 -5.37 1.18 -3.17
N ILE A 87 -6.57 0.72 -2.83
CA ILE A 87 -6.89 -0.71 -2.74
C ILE A 87 -8.32 -0.88 -3.25
N ALA A 88 -8.52 -1.76 -4.24
CA ALA A 88 -9.84 -2.18 -4.65
C ALA A 88 -10.61 -2.85 -3.50
N GLU A 89 -11.90 -2.57 -3.37
CA GLU A 89 -12.72 -3.07 -2.27
C GLU A 89 -12.78 -4.61 -2.21
N SER A 90 -12.88 -5.29 -3.37
CA SER A 90 -12.87 -6.75 -3.42
C SER A 90 -11.59 -7.37 -2.86
N VAL A 91 -10.48 -6.62 -2.88
CA VAL A 91 -9.19 -7.05 -2.28
C VAL A 91 -9.21 -6.90 -0.75
N LEU A 92 -9.95 -5.92 -0.22
CA LEU A 92 -10.15 -5.74 1.22
C LEU A 92 -11.12 -6.77 1.80
N ASP A 93 -12.13 -7.17 1.02
CA ASP A 93 -13.15 -8.15 1.41
C ASP A 93 -12.72 -9.62 1.25
N ASP A 94 -11.57 -9.89 0.62
CA ASP A 94 -11.08 -11.25 0.42
C ASP A 94 -10.73 -11.90 1.78
N GLU A 95 -11.42 -12.98 2.14
CA GLU A 95 -11.17 -13.76 3.37
C GLU A 95 -9.69 -14.24 3.49
N ARG A 96 -8.97 -14.35 2.36
CA ARG A 96 -7.54 -14.68 2.32
C ARG A 96 -6.65 -13.54 2.82
N LEU A 97 -7.12 -12.30 2.80
CA LEU A 97 -6.45 -11.18 3.47
C LEU A 97 -6.38 -11.45 4.98
N GLY A 98 -7.51 -11.87 5.57
CA GLY A 98 -7.57 -12.29 6.97
C GLY A 98 -6.70 -13.51 7.27
N ALA A 99 -6.61 -14.48 6.34
CA ALA A 99 -5.68 -15.61 6.45
C ALA A 99 -4.20 -15.19 6.34
N SER A 100 -3.92 -14.02 5.75
CA SER A 100 -2.60 -13.42 5.65
C SER A 100 -2.16 -12.69 6.93
N ARG A 101 -2.95 -12.71 8.01
CA ARG A 101 -2.61 -12.22 9.38
C ARG A 101 -1.16 -12.52 9.80
N PRO A 102 -0.67 -13.79 9.72
CA PRO A 102 0.69 -14.13 10.15
C PRO A 102 1.76 -13.58 9.19
N ALA A 103 1.38 -13.36 7.94
CA ALA A 103 2.23 -12.75 6.94
C ALA A 103 2.31 -11.24 7.22
N LEU A 104 1.23 -10.48 7.13
CA LEU A 104 1.26 -9.03 7.34
C LEU A 104 1.86 -8.62 8.69
N ALA A 105 1.63 -9.41 9.75
CA ALA A 105 2.15 -9.19 11.08
C ALA A 105 3.41 -10.03 11.36
N TRP A 106 4.58 -9.62 10.85
CA TRP A 106 5.84 -10.08 11.43
C TRP A 106 6.35 -9.09 12.47
N ALA A 107 5.75 -9.09 13.67
CA ALA A 107 6.43 -8.77 14.94
C ALA A 107 5.60 -8.91 16.22
N VAL A 108 4.28 -9.15 16.17
CA VAL A 108 3.51 -9.24 17.42
C VAL A 108 2.61 -10.46 17.38
N ASP A 109 2.97 -11.46 18.20
CA ASP A 109 2.21 -12.66 18.54
C ASP A 109 0.95 -12.31 19.36
N GLN A 110 0.21 -11.29 18.90
CA GLN A 110 -0.83 -10.61 19.66
C GLN A 110 -2.04 -10.40 18.76
N ASP A 111 -3.21 -10.63 19.32
CA ASP A 111 -4.47 -10.29 18.67
C ASP A 111 -4.52 -8.82 18.28
N ALA A 112 -5.24 -8.54 17.19
CA ALA A 112 -5.52 -7.21 16.67
C ALA A 112 -5.98 -6.21 17.76
N ALA A 113 -6.71 -6.70 18.77
CA ALA A 113 -7.13 -5.92 19.94
C ALA A 113 -5.93 -5.43 20.79
N THR A 114 -4.93 -6.27 21.06
CA THR A 114 -3.75 -5.84 21.83
C THR A 114 -2.87 -4.88 21.03
N ALA A 115 -2.86 -4.98 19.70
CA ALA A 115 -2.15 -4.04 18.84
C ALA A 115 -2.72 -2.62 18.99
N LEU A 116 -4.05 -2.46 19.10
CA LEU A 116 -4.71 -1.18 19.36
C LEU A 116 -4.41 -0.62 20.75
N ASP A 117 -4.41 -1.47 21.78
CA ASP A 117 -4.13 -1.08 23.17
C ASP A 117 -2.69 -0.58 23.35
N ALA A 118 -1.77 -1.09 22.54
CA ALA A 118 -0.38 -0.64 22.56
C ALA A 118 -0.24 0.79 21.98
N LEU A 119 -1.13 1.26 21.12
CA LEU A 119 -1.03 2.57 20.47
C LEU A 119 -1.45 3.72 21.40
N SER A 120 -0.78 4.87 21.27
CA SER A 120 -1.29 6.12 21.84
C SER A 120 -2.52 6.60 21.06
N GLU A 121 -3.31 7.49 21.66
CA GLU A 121 -4.47 8.12 21.00
C GLU A 121 -4.06 8.77 19.67
N ARG A 122 -2.95 9.51 19.66
CA ARG A 122 -2.44 10.14 18.44
C ARG A 122 -1.98 9.14 17.39
N GLU A 123 -1.41 8.01 17.80
CA GLU A 123 -1.03 6.94 16.88
C GLU A 123 -2.26 6.27 16.25
N ARG A 124 -3.35 6.10 17.02
CA ARG A 124 -4.63 5.59 16.51
C ARG A 124 -5.27 6.55 15.51
N GLU A 125 -5.30 7.84 15.81
CA GLU A 125 -5.79 8.87 14.87
C GLU A 125 -5.03 8.85 13.54
N VAL A 126 -3.69 8.79 13.61
CA VAL A 126 -2.85 8.72 12.42
C VAL A 126 -3.11 7.41 11.66
N LEU A 127 -3.24 6.28 12.36
CA LEU A 127 -3.53 4.98 11.74
C LEU A 127 -4.89 4.98 11.04
N ALA A 128 -5.93 5.53 11.65
CA ALA A 128 -7.25 5.67 11.02
C ALA A 128 -7.16 6.46 9.70
N LEU A 129 -6.46 7.60 9.68
CA LEU A 129 -6.28 8.39 8.47
C LEU A 129 -5.33 7.74 7.44
N ILE A 130 -4.44 6.85 7.85
CA ILE A 130 -3.69 6.00 6.91
C ILE A 130 -4.65 5.00 6.26
N GLY A 131 -5.53 4.39 7.06
CA GLY A 131 -6.55 3.44 6.62
C GLY A 131 -7.46 3.96 5.51
N THR A 132 -7.65 5.26 5.44
CA THR A 132 -8.41 5.88 4.36
C THR A 132 -7.61 6.11 3.08
N GLY A 133 -6.35 5.66 3.01
CA GLY A 133 -5.46 5.80 1.84
C GLY A 133 -4.80 7.18 1.66
N ARG A 134 -4.96 8.12 2.60
CA ARG A 134 -4.42 9.49 2.47
C ARG A 134 -2.89 9.50 2.46
N ASN A 135 -2.26 10.53 1.92
CA ASN A 135 -0.80 10.76 2.01
C ASN A 135 -0.41 11.58 3.25
N ASN A 136 0.89 11.75 3.51
CA ASN A 136 1.37 12.47 4.70
C ASN A 136 1.00 13.97 4.72
N ALA A 137 0.81 14.60 3.56
CA ALA A 137 0.42 16.01 3.46
C ALA A 137 -1.05 16.20 3.82
N GLU A 138 -1.92 15.31 3.35
CA GLU A 138 -3.35 15.30 3.66
C GLU A 138 -3.60 15.01 5.14
N ILE A 139 -2.91 14.01 5.71
CA ILE A 139 -2.98 13.72 7.14
C ILE A 139 -2.49 14.92 7.95
N ALA A 140 -1.39 15.56 7.53
CA ALA A 140 -0.84 16.72 8.20
C ALA A 140 -1.84 17.89 8.22
N ALA A 141 -2.52 18.14 7.09
CA ALA A 141 -3.55 19.16 6.99
C ALA A 141 -4.74 18.86 7.93
N ARG A 142 -5.23 17.62 7.94
CA ARG A 142 -6.37 17.22 8.80
C ARG A 142 -6.05 17.28 10.28
N LEU A 143 -4.80 16.99 10.64
CA LEU A 143 -4.34 16.93 12.02
C LEU A 143 -3.60 18.19 12.50
N TRP A 144 -3.55 19.24 11.67
CA TRP A 144 -2.89 20.53 11.94
C TRP A 144 -1.43 20.42 12.41
N VAL A 145 -0.66 19.55 11.74
CA VAL A 145 0.78 19.31 12.03
C VAL A 145 1.60 19.38 10.73
N SER A 146 2.93 19.26 10.84
CA SER A 146 3.77 19.18 9.64
C SER A 146 3.74 17.78 9.02
N SER A 147 3.92 17.68 7.69
CA SER A 147 4.06 16.38 7.00
C SER A 147 5.26 15.57 7.50
N ASN A 148 6.30 16.23 8.05
CA ASN A 148 7.43 15.56 8.66
C ASN A 148 7.08 14.92 10.02
N THR A 149 6.18 15.56 10.77
CA THR A 149 5.60 15.00 12.00
C THR A 149 4.81 13.74 11.66
N VAL A 150 3.96 13.78 10.64
CA VAL A 150 3.21 12.59 10.17
C VAL A 150 4.16 11.48 9.72
N ARG A 151 5.17 11.80 8.90
CA ARG A 151 6.20 10.82 8.50
C ARG A 151 6.82 10.11 9.71
N SER A 152 7.13 10.88 10.76
CA SER A 152 7.67 10.33 12.01
C SER A 152 6.67 9.41 12.72
N HIS A 153 5.39 9.76 12.75
CA HIS A 153 4.33 8.88 13.28
C HIS A 153 4.21 7.59 12.47
N VAL A 154 4.17 7.67 11.13
CA VAL A 154 4.09 6.51 10.22
C VAL A 154 5.26 5.56 10.44
N GLN A 155 6.49 6.07 10.52
CA GLN A 155 7.67 5.23 10.79
C GLN A 155 7.61 4.55 12.16
N ARG A 156 7.09 5.23 13.18
CA ARG A 156 6.90 4.64 14.51
C ARG A 156 5.81 3.57 14.50
N LEU A 157 4.69 3.82 13.83
CA LEU A 157 3.60 2.86 13.64
C LEU A 157 4.12 1.59 12.95
N MET A 158 4.79 1.73 11.80
CA MET A 158 5.37 0.60 11.08
C MET A 158 6.32 -0.22 11.98
N ARG A 159 7.22 0.45 12.70
CA ARG A 159 8.14 -0.23 13.63
C ARG A 159 7.44 -0.92 14.79
N LYS A 160 6.43 -0.27 15.39
CA LYS A 160 5.71 -0.75 16.57
C LYS A 160 4.78 -1.92 16.24
N LEU A 161 4.20 -1.91 15.04
CA LEU A 161 3.27 -2.91 14.55
C LEU A 161 3.94 -3.99 13.70
N GLY A 162 5.25 -3.87 13.42
CA GLY A 162 5.98 -4.83 12.57
C GLY A 162 5.63 -4.74 11.08
N MET A 163 5.04 -3.62 10.64
CA MET A 163 4.60 -3.45 9.26
C MET A 163 5.77 -3.00 8.37
N ARG A 164 5.87 -3.61 7.19
CA ARG A 164 6.97 -3.33 6.24
C ARG A 164 6.70 -2.16 5.32
N ASN A 165 5.43 -1.84 5.07
CA ASN A 165 5.05 -0.74 4.19
C ASN A 165 3.74 -0.10 4.66
N ARG A 166 3.39 1.02 4.00
CA ARG A 166 2.19 1.78 4.28
C ARG A 166 0.92 1.00 3.94
N LEU A 167 0.93 0.23 2.85
CA LEU A 167 -0.21 -0.57 2.41
C LEU A 167 -0.65 -1.58 3.47
N CYS A 168 0.30 -2.22 4.17
CA CYS A 168 0.00 -3.07 5.33
C CYS A 168 -0.68 -2.29 6.47
N LEU A 169 -0.34 -1.02 6.70
CA LEU A 169 -1.04 -0.19 7.69
C LEU A 169 -2.47 0.17 7.25
N VAL A 170 -2.70 0.33 5.94
CA VAL A 170 -4.05 0.60 5.41
C VAL A 170 -4.95 -0.60 5.66
N VAL A 171 -4.50 -1.80 5.26
CA VAL A 171 -5.20 -3.06 5.52
C VAL A 171 -5.49 -3.24 7.01
N LEU A 172 -4.47 -3.07 7.86
CA LEU A 172 -4.65 -3.23 9.30
C LEU A 172 -5.70 -2.24 9.86
N ALA A 173 -5.74 -1.00 9.39
CA ALA A 173 -6.73 -0.04 9.85
C ALA A 173 -8.16 -0.41 9.43
N GLN A 174 -8.33 -0.98 8.24
CA GLN A 174 -9.62 -1.53 7.78
C GLN A 174 -10.06 -2.72 8.64
N GLU A 175 -9.16 -3.68 8.88
CA GLU A 175 -9.43 -4.86 9.74
C GLU A 175 -9.81 -4.47 11.17
N LEU A 176 -9.21 -3.40 11.70
CA LEU A 176 -9.50 -2.88 13.04
C LEU A 176 -10.79 -2.06 13.11
N GLY A 177 -11.48 -1.86 11.98
CA GLY A 177 -12.68 -1.03 11.89
C GLY A 177 -12.43 0.43 12.26
N LEU A 178 -11.22 0.93 12.02
CA LEU A 178 -10.84 2.32 12.32
C LEU A 178 -11.24 3.31 11.21
N VAL A 179 -11.61 2.79 10.05
CA VAL A 179 -11.91 3.56 8.84
C VAL A 179 -13.42 3.67 8.72
N ASP A 180 -13.90 4.91 8.55
CA ASP A 180 -15.25 5.15 8.09
C ASP A 180 -15.28 4.89 6.56
N PRO A 181 -16.16 4.01 6.05
CA PRO A 181 -16.25 3.70 4.62
C PRO A 181 -16.40 4.93 3.72
N HIS A 182 -16.98 6.02 4.25
CA HIS A 182 -17.19 7.27 3.52
C HIS A 182 -15.93 8.14 3.35
N ASP A 183 -14.81 7.77 3.97
CA ASP A 183 -13.62 8.61 4.05
C ASP A 183 -12.47 8.12 3.15
N THR A 184 -12.68 7.06 2.36
CA THR A 184 -11.68 6.36 1.52
C THR A 184 -11.38 7.10 0.21
N VAL A 185 -10.13 7.06 -0.30
CA VAL A 185 -9.74 7.85 -1.51
C VAL A 185 -10.33 7.32 -2.82
N LEU A 186 -10.80 6.06 -2.83
CA LEU A 186 -11.51 5.45 -3.95
C LEU A 186 -12.74 4.78 -3.37
N SER A 187 -13.83 5.53 -3.32
CA SER A 187 -15.16 4.96 -3.19
C SER A 187 -15.71 4.89 -4.59
N ASP A 188 -15.92 3.67 -5.09
CA ASP A 188 -16.62 3.42 -6.34
C ASP A 188 -18.08 3.87 -6.16
N GLU A 189 -18.55 4.80 -6.98
CA GLU A 189 -19.98 4.98 -7.30
C GLU A 189 -20.21 4.60 -8.76
#